data_AF-A0A2E9XIM7-F1
#
_entry.id   AF-A0A2E9XIM7-F1
#
_cell.length_a   1.000
_cell.length_b   1.000
_cell.length_c   1.000
_cell.angle_alpha   90.00
_cell.angle_beta   90.00
_cell.angle_gamma   90.00
#
_symmetry.space_group_name_H-M   'P 1'
#
loop_
_entity.id
_entity.type
_entity.pdbx_description
1 polymer ?
#
loop_
_entity_poly.entity_id
_entity_poly.type
_entity_poly.pdbx_seq_one_letter_code
_entity_poly.pdbx_strand_id
1 'polypeptide(L)'
;MHKADIVSILEDIAVLLELKGDNPFKIRAYMSGARTLETMEEDLDQLIANGDLGAVKGIGTALVDKIETLHATGELEYYTKLRASVAPGLMEMLEIPGLGGKKVKRLHDALGIETIAGLQAACEEGRVESLKGFGKKSAEKILTGISNRASYAKRHLWWKASEIAKPILESLRSLPEVERAEVAGSLRRLRETVGDIDFIVASSDAAPVMEWFTSQS
;
A
#
# COMPACT_ATOMS: atom_id res chain seq x y z
N MET A 1 -6.38 5.99 -18.62
CA MET A 1 -5.74 5.74 -17.30
C MET A 1 -4.53 4.83 -17.51
N HIS A 2 -3.43 4.99 -16.77
CA HIS A 2 -2.20 4.21 -17.04
C HIS A 2 -2.23 2.84 -16.35
N LYS A 3 -1.40 1.91 -16.85
CA LYS A 3 -1.30 0.52 -16.36
C LYS A 3 -1.17 0.45 -14.83
N ALA A 4 -0.32 1.27 -14.23
CA ALA A 4 -0.08 1.28 -12.78
C ALA A 4 -1.34 1.63 -11.98
N ASP A 5 -2.13 2.61 -12.44
CA ASP A 5 -3.37 3.01 -11.77
C ASP A 5 -4.41 1.88 -11.81
N ILE A 6 -4.51 1.19 -12.95
CA ILE A 6 -5.43 0.06 -13.13
C ILE A 6 -5.04 -1.09 -12.21
N VAL A 7 -3.74 -1.41 -12.11
CA VAL A 7 -3.23 -2.43 -11.17
C VAL A 7 -3.68 -2.09 -9.75
N SER A 8 -3.45 -0.86 -9.28
CA SER A 8 -3.84 -0.45 -7.92
C SER A 8 -5.35 -0.56 -7.70
N ILE A 9 -6.19 -0.20 -8.67
CA ILE A 9 -7.65 -0.35 -8.54
C ILE A 9 -8.06 -1.82 -8.46
N LEU A 10 -7.44 -2.72 -9.24
CA LEU A 10 -7.74 -4.15 -9.17
C LEU A 10 -7.32 -4.75 -7.82
N GLU A 11 -6.18 -4.34 -7.27
CA GLU A 11 -5.73 -4.73 -5.93
C GLU A 11 -6.70 -4.24 -4.84
N ASP A 12 -7.10 -2.97 -4.91
CA ASP A 12 -8.09 -2.41 -3.99
C ASP A 12 -9.41 -3.18 -4.03
N ILE A 13 -9.90 -3.53 -5.23
CA ILE A 13 -11.11 -4.34 -5.38
C ILE A 13 -10.94 -5.68 -4.67
N ALA A 14 -9.81 -6.35 -4.83
CA ALA A 14 -9.56 -7.62 -4.15
C ALA A 14 -9.61 -7.46 -2.63
N VAL A 15 -8.99 -6.40 -2.08
CA VAL A 15 -8.98 -6.12 -0.65
C VAL A 15 -10.39 -5.77 -0.13
N LEU A 16 -11.15 -4.97 -0.86
CA LEU A 16 -12.54 -4.65 -0.52
C LEU A 16 -13.44 -5.89 -0.52
N LEU A 17 -13.24 -6.80 -1.47
CA LEU A 17 -13.95 -8.08 -1.51
C LEU A 17 -13.54 -8.99 -0.35
N GLU A 18 -12.25 -8.99 0.04
CA GLU A 18 -11.79 -9.68 1.24
C GLU A 18 -12.47 -9.12 2.50
N LEU A 19 -12.60 -7.80 2.64
CA LEU A 19 -13.28 -7.18 3.77
C LEU A 19 -14.75 -7.60 3.87
N LYS A 20 -15.46 -7.62 2.73
CA LYS A 20 -16.84 -8.09 2.68
C LYS A 20 -16.96 -9.59 2.90
N GLY A 21 -15.91 -10.37 2.68
CA GLY A 21 -15.98 -11.82 2.71
C GLY A 21 -16.73 -12.38 1.51
N ASP A 22 -16.57 -11.76 0.34
CA ASP A 22 -17.10 -12.27 -0.91
C ASP A 22 -16.34 -13.55 -1.33
N ASN A 23 -16.70 -14.10 -2.49
CA ASN A 23 -16.20 -15.35 -3.01
C ASN A 23 -14.66 -15.37 -3.14
N PRO A 24 -13.96 -16.34 -2.50
CA PRO A 24 -12.50 -16.50 -2.59
C PRO A 24 -11.96 -16.69 -4.02
N PHE A 25 -12.76 -17.21 -4.94
CA PHE A 25 -12.38 -17.31 -6.35
C PHE A 25 -12.34 -15.94 -7.03
N LYS A 26 -13.30 -15.05 -6.74
CA LYS A 26 -13.31 -13.68 -7.27
C LYS A 26 -12.12 -12.88 -6.73
N ILE A 27 -11.89 -12.93 -5.42
CA ILE A 27 -10.75 -12.26 -4.78
C ILE A 27 -9.43 -12.68 -5.44
N ARG A 28 -9.22 -13.99 -5.59
CA ARG A 28 -8.02 -14.52 -6.26
C ARG A 28 -7.93 -14.10 -7.73
N ALA A 29 -9.04 -14.00 -8.44
CA ALA A 29 -9.05 -13.54 -9.82
C ALA A 29 -8.57 -12.08 -9.92
N TYR A 30 -9.06 -11.17 -9.08
CA TYR A 30 -8.58 -9.78 -9.05
C TYR A 30 -7.10 -9.68 -8.67
N MET A 31 -6.66 -10.39 -7.62
CA MET A 31 -5.24 -10.41 -7.22
C MET A 31 -4.34 -10.95 -8.34
N SER A 32 -4.72 -12.06 -8.96
CA SER A 32 -3.95 -12.65 -10.05
C SER A 32 -3.95 -11.75 -11.29
N GLY A 33 -5.08 -11.14 -11.62
CA GLY A 33 -5.20 -10.22 -12.74
C GLY A 33 -4.34 -8.97 -12.57
N ALA A 34 -4.38 -8.38 -11.37
CA ALA A 34 -3.52 -7.25 -11.01
C ALA A 34 -2.04 -7.62 -11.14
N ARG A 35 -1.63 -8.77 -10.59
CA ARG A 35 -0.25 -9.24 -10.67
C ARG A 35 0.19 -9.53 -12.11
N THR A 36 -0.65 -10.18 -12.90
CA THR A 36 -0.39 -10.42 -14.32
C THR A 36 -0.18 -9.09 -15.04
N LEU A 37 -1.08 -8.12 -14.84
CA LEU A 37 -1.01 -6.80 -15.46
C LEU A 37 0.24 -6.00 -15.03
N GLU A 38 0.62 -6.10 -13.75
CA GLU A 38 1.82 -5.46 -13.19
C GLU A 38 3.10 -6.00 -13.85
N THR A 39 3.22 -7.32 -13.95
CA THR A 39 4.41 -8.02 -14.49
C THR A 39 4.46 -8.09 -16.01
N MET A 40 3.39 -7.70 -16.70
CA MET A 40 3.30 -7.72 -18.16
C MET A 40 4.27 -6.70 -18.76
N GLU A 41 5.16 -7.17 -19.63
CA GLU A 41 6.09 -6.33 -20.40
C GLU A 41 5.44 -5.72 -21.65
N GLU A 42 4.40 -6.38 -22.17
CA GLU A 42 3.62 -5.92 -23.32
C GLU A 42 2.91 -4.59 -23.04
N ASP A 43 2.73 -3.80 -24.09
CA ASP A 43 2.05 -2.53 -24.01
C ASP A 43 0.53 -2.74 -23.88
N LEU A 44 -0.02 -2.28 -22.76
CA LEU A 44 -1.44 -2.39 -22.46
C LEU A 44 -2.30 -1.70 -23.55
N ASP A 45 -1.82 -0.57 -24.09
CA ASP A 45 -2.56 0.20 -25.09
C ASP A 45 -2.72 -0.62 -26.38
N GLN A 46 -1.67 -1.34 -26.78
CA GLN A 46 -1.67 -2.19 -27.97
C GLN A 46 -2.55 -3.43 -27.79
N LEU A 47 -2.47 -4.08 -26.63
CA LEU A 47 -3.30 -5.25 -26.34
C LEU A 47 -4.79 -4.94 -26.34
N ILE A 48 -5.18 -3.78 -25.80
CA ILE A 48 -6.57 -3.32 -25.83
C ILE A 48 -6.99 -3.00 -27.27
N ALA A 49 -6.16 -2.27 -28.02
CA ALA A 49 -6.47 -1.90 -29.41
C ALA A 49 -6.64 -3.12 -30.33
N ASN A 50 -5.88 -4.18 -30.10
CA ASN A 50 -5.93 -5.42 -30.89
C ASN A 50 -6.98 -6.42 -30.38
N GLY A 51 -7.58 -6.19 -29.21
CA GLY A 51 -8.51 -7.13 -28.57
C GLY A 51 -7.84 -8.39 -27.99
N ASP A 52 -6.52 -8.35 -27.79
CA ASP A 52 -5.71 -9.50 -27.37
C ASP A 52 -5.62 -9.62 -25.83
N LEU A 53 -6.14 -8.66 -25.07
CA LEU A 53 -6.07 -8.65 -23.61
C LEU A 53 -6.66 -9.93 -22.98
N GLY A 54 -7.70 -10.51 -23.59
CA GLY A 54 -8.31 -11.76 -23.14
C GLY A 54 -7.47 -13.02 -23.40
N ALA A 55 -6.45 -12.93 -24.26
CA ALA A 55 -5.50 -14.02 -24.49
C ALA A 55 -4.43 -14.09 -23.37
N VAL A 56 -4.29 -13.03 -22.58
CA VAL A 56 -3.32 -12.96 -21.48
C VAL A 56 -3.73 -13.92 -20.36
N LYS A 57 -2.89 -14.92 -20.11
CA LYS A 57 -3.13 -15.93 -19.07
C LYS A 57 -3.26 -15.27 -17.69
N GLY A 58 -4.43 -15.41 -17.08
CA GLY A 58 -4.75 -14.83 -15.77
C GLY A 58 -5.72 -13.64 -15.84
N ILE A 59 -6.00 -13.12 -17.03
CA ILE A 59 -7.01 -12.09 -17.27
C ILE A 59 -8.21 -12.74 -17.96
N GLY A 60 -9.28 -13.02 -17.19
CA GLY A 60 -10.52 -13.54 -17.74
C GLY A 60 -11.40 -12.45 -18.35
N THR A 61 -12.42 -12.83 -19.11
CA THR A 61 -13.38 -11.90 -19.76
C THR A 61 -13.92 -10.81 -18.82
N ALA A 62 -14.34 -11.18 -17.62
CA ALA A 62 -14.85 -10.22 -16.64
C ALA A 62 -13.81 -9.21 -16.14
N LEU A 63 -12.51 -9.52 -16.23
CA LEU A 63 -11.42 -8.57 -15.95
C LEU A 63 -11.08 -7.74 -17.17
N VAL A 64 -11.10 -8.31 -18.38
CA VAL A 64 -10.94 -7.58 -19.66
C VAL A 64 -11.90 -6.41 -19.70
N ASP A 65 -13.20 -6.65 -19.54
CA ASP A 65 -14.23 -5.60 -19.59
C ASP A 65 -13.94 -4.45 -18.60
N LYS A 66 -13.44 -4.78 -17.41
CA LYS A 66 -13.15 -3.80 -16.36
C LYS A 66 -11.87 -3.02 -16.64
N ILE A 67 -10.84 -3.69 -17.14
CA ILE A 67 -9.56 -3.07 -17.50
C ILE A 67 -9.78 -2.11 -18.66
N GLU A 68 -10.51 -2.53 -19.70
CA GLU A 68 -10.87 -1.68 -20.84
C GLU A 68 -11.71 -0.47 -20.41
N THR A 69 -12.70 -0.69 -19.54
CA THR A 69 -13.52 0.42 -19.00
C THR A 69 -12.66 1.41 -18.21
N LEU A 70 -11.79 0.93 -17.32
CA LEU A 70 -10.87 1.78 -16.54
C LEU A 70 -9.90 2.52 -17.44
N HIS A 71 -9.37 1.84 -18.47
CA HIS A 71 -8.44 2.43 -19.42
C HIS A 71 -9.08 3.60 -20.19
N ALA A 72 -10.28 3.37 -20.72
CA ALA A 72 -11.01 4.32 -21.56
C ALA A 72 -11.61 5.49 -20.76
N THR A 73 -12.21 5.23 -19.60
CA THR A 73 -13.00 6.22 -18.86
C THR A 73 -12.27 6.78 -17.63
N GLY A 74 -11.29 6.05 -17.10
CA GLY A 74 -10.65 6.36 -15.82
C GLY A 74 -11.52 6.05 -14.60
N GLU A 75 -12.76 5.57 -14.79
CA GLU A 75 -13.70 5.29 -13.71
C GLU A 75 -14.29 3.88 -13.84
N LEU A 76 -14.61 3.28 -12.70
CA LEU A 76 -15.29 1.99 -12.66
C LEU A 76 -16.39 2.03 -11.62
N GLU A 77 -17.64 2.06 -12.09
CA GLU A 77 -18.81 2.16 -11.22
C GLU A 77 -18.85 1.02 -10.18
N TYR A 78 -18.41 -0.18 -10.58
CA TYR A 78 -18.27 -1.32 -9.67
C TYR A 78 -17.31 -1.03 -8.51
N TYR A 79 -16.17 -0.40 -8.77
CA TYR A 79 -15.21 0.00 -7.75
C TYR A 79 -15.80 1.07 -6.82
N THR A 80 -16.40 2.11 -7.39
CA THR A 80 -17.02 3.20 -6.62
C THR A 80 -18.11 2.70 -5.68
N LYS A 81 -19.02 1.85 -6.17
CA LYS A 81 -20.07 1.23 -5.36
C LYS A 81 -19.51 0.31 -4.29
N LEU A 82 -18.48 -0.47 -4.61
CA LEU A 82 -17.85 -1.37 -3.67
C LEU A 82 -17.17 -0.60 -2.53
N ARG A 83 -16.43 0.46 -2.86
CA ARG A 83 -15.78 1.34 -1.88
C ARG A 83 -16.80 2.04 -0.97
N ALA A 84 -17.90 2.56 -1.53
CA ALA A 84 -18.96 3.20 -0.76
C ALA A 84 -19.70 2.25 0.21
N SER A 85 -19.62 0.94 -0.04
CA SER A 85 -20.27 -0.08 0.79
C SER A 85 -19.44 -0.57 1.97
N VAL A 86 -18.20 -0.08 2.12
CA VAL A 86 -17.30 -0.43 3.22
C VAL A 86 -17.18 0.76 4.16
N ALA A 87 -17.28 0.52 5.47
CA ALA A 87 -17.18 1.57 6.47
C ALA A 87 -15.79 2.25 6.40
N PRO A 88 -15.72 3.60 6.45
CA PRO A 88 -14.45 4.32 6.30
C PRO A 88 -13.36 3.85 7.25
N GLY A 89 -13.69 3.56 8.51
CA GLY A 89 -12.67 3.13 9.47
C GLY A 89 -12.12 1.73 9.21
N LEU A 90 -12.81 0.85 8.48
CA LEU A 90 -12.23 -0.41 8.01
C LEU A 90 -11.18 -0.17 6.89
N MET A 91 -11.42 0.83 6.05
CA MET A 91 -10.43 1.27 5.06
C MET A 91 -9.20 1.85 5.74
N GLU A 92 -9.39 2.68 6.76
CA GLU A 92 -8.27 3.23 7.53
C GLU A 92 -7.43 2.14 8.22
N MET A 93 -8.05 1.03 8.64
CA MET A 93 -7.32 -0.08 9.25
C MET A 93 -6.43 -0.83 8.26
N LEU A 94 -6.73 -0.82 6.96
CA LEU A 94 -5.88 -1.40 5.94
C LEU A 94 -4.57 -0.64 5.76
N GLU A 95 -4.55 0.65 6.12
CA GLU A 95 -3.33 1.47 6.11
C GLU A 95 -2.39 1.12 7.26
N ILE A 96 -2.83 0.33 8.25
CA ILE A 96 -1.98 -0.12 9.35
C ILE A 96 -1.05 -1.23 8.84
N PRO A 97 0.29 -1.05 8.91
CA PRO A 97 1.23 -2.07 8.45
C PRO A 97 0.99 -3.42 9.11
N GLY A 98 0.87 -4.47 8.30
CA GLY A 98 0.62 -5.85 8.77
C GLY A 98 -0.86 -6.22 8.99
N LEU A 99 -1.79 -5.28 8.72
CA LEU A 99 -3.24 -5.50 8.70
C LEU A 99 -3.78 -5.58 7.27
N GLY A 100 -3.88 -6.81 6.75
CA GLY A 100 -4.58 -7.06 5.48
C GLY A 100 -6.09 -7.27 5.64
N GLY A 101 -6.82 -7.26 4.53
CA GLY A 101 -8.28 -7.39 4.48
C GLY A 101 -8.84 -8.54 5.31
N LYS A 102 -8.25 -9.74 5.23
CA LYS A 102 -8.64 -10.90 6.08
C LYS A 102 -8.56 -10.63 7.58
N LYS A 103 -7.53 -9.93 8.06
CA LYS A 103 -7.36 -9.63 9.49
C LYS A 103 -8.35 -8.57 9.93
N VAL A 104 -8.52 -7.52 9.12
CA VAL A 104 -9.47 -6.44 9.40
C VAL A 104 -10.90 -6.99 9.44
N LYS A 105 -11.29 -7.82 8.47
CA LYS A 105 -12.58 -8.52 8.49
C LYS A 105 -12.77 -9.34 9.77
N ARG A 106 -11.77 -10.12 10.17
CA ARG A 106 -11.86 -10.92 11.42
C ARG A 106 -12.02 -10.06 12.67
N LEU A 107 -11.35 -8.91 12.73
CA LEU A 107 -11.49 -7.95 13.84
C LEU A 107 -12.89 -7.34 13.85
N HIS A 108 -13.42 -6.98 12.68
CA HIS A 108 -14.78 -6.47 12.52
C HIS A 108 -15.83 -7.52 12.91
N ASP A 109 -15.76 -8.72 12.32
CA ASP A 109 -16.72 -9.80 12.55
C ASP A 109 -16.73 -10.28 14.02
N ALA A 110 -15.56 -10.32 14.68
CA ALA A 110 -15.44 -10.84 16.04
C ALA A 110 -15.65 -9.81 17.16
N LEU A 111 -15.24 -8.55 16.93
CA LEU A 111 -15.24 -7.51 17.97
C LEU A 111 -16.09 -6.29 17.62
N GLY A 112 -16.68 -6.23 16.43
CA GLY A 112 -17.50 -5.11 15.96
C GLY A 112 -16.71 -3.81 15.80
N ILE A 113 -15.40 -3.90 15.59
CA ILE A 113 -14.52 -2.72 15.54
C ILE A 113 -14.59 -2.10 14.16
N GLU A 114 -15.03 -0.86 14.09
CA GLU A 114 -15.15 -0.07 12.84
C GLU A 114 -14.29 1.19 12.84
N THR A 115 -13.52 1.45 13.89
CA THR A 115 -12.68 2.66 14.03
C THR A 115 -11.29 2.34 14.56
N ILE A 116 -10.31 3.18 14.21
CA ILE A 116 -8.93 3.06 14.71
C ILE A 116 -8.87 3.18 16.23
N ALA A 117 -9.63 4.11 16.81
CA ALA A 117 -9.71 4.27 18.27
C ALA A 117 -10.28 3.01 18.93
N GLY A 118 -11.33 2.41 18.34
CA GLY A 118 -11.88 1.14 18.82
C GLY A 118 -10.88 -0.02 18.71
N LEU A 119 -10.07 -0.04 17.65
CA LEU A 119 -9.02 -1.04 17.47
C LEU A 119 -7.92 -0.89 18.53
N GLN A 120 -7.48 0.35 18.79
CA GLN A 120 -6.50 0.64 19.83
C GLN A 120 -7.00 0.19 21.20
N ALA A 121 -8.22 0.59 21.59
CA ALA A 121 -8.81 0.19 22.86
C ALA A 121 -8.92 -1.35 22.98
N ALA A 122 -9.35 -2.04 21.92
CA ALA A 122 -9.43 -3.49 21.93
C ALA A 122 -8.07 -4.19 22.03
N CYS A 123 -7.00 -3.58 21.52
CA CYS A 123 -5.63 -4.05 21.74
C CYS A 123 -5.19 -3.84 23.19
N GLU A 124 -5.41 -2.66 23.76
CA GLU A 124 -5.04 -2.30 25.14
C GLU A 124 -5.79 -3.14 26.18
N GLU A 125 -7.06 -3.46 25.92
CA GLU A 125 -7.91 -4.31 26.76
C GLU A 125 -7.62 -5.82 26.59
N GLY A 126 -6.68 -6.22 25.71
CA GLY A 126 -6.34 -7.62 25.46
C GLY A 126 -7.40 -8.41 24.68
N ARG A 127 -8.46 -7.75 24.17
CA ARG A 127 -9.52 -8.39 23.37
C ARG A 127 -8.98 -8.95 22.06
N VAL A 128 -8.05 -8.23 21.42
CA VAL A 128 -7.40 -8.69 20.19
C VAL A 128 -6.50 -9.90 20.43
N GLU A 129 -5.78 -9.94 21.55
CA GLU A 129 -4.90 -11.08 21.88
C GLU A 129 -5.67 -12.39 22.07
N SER A 130 -6.92 -12.29 22.52
CA SER A 130 -7.81 -13.41 22.79
C SER A 130 -8.41 -14.04 21.51
N LEU A 131 -8.28 -13.38 20.35
CA LEU A 131 -8.82 -13.88 19.08
C LEU A 131 -7.92 -14.95 18.44
N LYS A 132 -8.52 -16.03 17.94
CA LYS A 132 -7.78 -17.10 17.25
C LYS A 132 -7.03 -16.59 16.01
N GLY A 133 -5.70 -16.70 16.04
CA GLY A 133 -4.81 -16.22 14.98
C GLY A 133 -4.33 -14.78 15.18
N PHE A 134 -4.80 -14.13 16.25
CA PHE A 134 -4.18 -12.99 16.88
C PHE A 134 -3.57 -13.47 18.20
N GLY A 135 -2.64 -12.69 18.73
CA GLY A 135 -1.93 -13.01 19.96
C GLY A 135 -1.11 -11.79 20.34
N LYS A 136 -0.40 -11.85 21.47
CA LYS A 136 0.31 -10.70 22.03
C LYS A 136 1.18 -9.94 21.03
N LYS A 137 2.05 -10.66 20.29
CA LYS A 137 2.88 -10.06 19.22
C LYS A 137 2.07 -9.38 18.11
N SER A 138 0.87 -9.88 17.81
CA SER A 138 0.01 -9.27 16.80
C SER A 138 -0.63 -7.99 17.31
N ALA A 139 -1.11 -7.99 18.57
CA ALA A 139 -1.66 -6.80 19.21
C ALA A 139 -0.59 -5.70 19.36
N GLU A 140 0.62 -6.05 19.79
CA GLU A 140 1.76 -5.13 19.86
C GLU A 140 2.08 -4.54 18.47
N LYS A 141 2.14 -5.38 17.43
CA LYS A 141 2.35 -4.90 16.04
C LYS A 141 1.24 -3.96 15.57
N ILE A 142 -0.01 -4.22 15.94
CA ILE A 142 -1.15 -3.35 15.62
C ILE A 142 -0.97 -1.99 16.29
N LEU A 143 -0.69 -1.96 17.60
CA LEU A 143 -0.48 -0.72 18.35
C LEU A 143 0.69 0.09 17.78
N THR A 144 1.82 -0.56 17.48
CA THR A 144 2.95 0.08 16.82
C THR A 144 2.55 0.61 15.44
N GLY A 145 1.80 -0.17 14.65
CA GLY A 145 1.30 0.27 13.35
C GLY A 145 0.37 1.48 13.42
N ILE A 146 -0.51 1.54 14.43
CA ILE A 146 -1.39 2.69 14.70
C ILE A 146 -0.56 3.93 15.05
N SER A 147 0.41 3.79 15.95
CA SER A 147 1.33 4.87 16.34
C SER A 147 2.14 5.39 15.15
N ASN A 148 2.63 4.47 14.31
CA ASN A 148 3.37 4.81 13.10
C ASN A 148 2.49 5.55 12.11
N ARG A 149 1.26 5.09 11.83
CA ARG A 149 0.28 5.81 10.98
C ARG A 149 0.03 7.23 11.49
N ALA A 150 -0.19 7.39 12.79
CA ALA A 150 -0.37 8.70 13.40
C ALA A 150 0.89 9.59 13.30
N SER A 151 2.07 8.99 13.20
CA SER A 151 3.33 9.70 13.02
C SER A 151 3.59 10.06 11.55
N TYR A 152 3.27 9.18 10.60
CA TYR A 152 3.34 9.46 9.16
C TYR A 152 2.36 10.55 8.71
N ALA A 153 1.23 10.69 9.40
CA ALA A 153 0.30 11.80 9.16
C ALA A 153 0.79 13.15 9.72
N LYS A 154 1.80 13.17 10.60
CA LYS A 154 2.34 14.41 11.17
C LYS A 154 3.28 15.06 10.17
N ARG A 155 3.10 16.37 10.00
CA ARG A 155 4.06 17.19 9.29
C ARG A 155 5.08 17.75 10.28
N HIS A 156 6.34 17.75 9.89
CA HIS A 156 7.46 18.26 10.66
C HIS A 156 7.96 19.57 10.07
N LEU A 157 8.45 20.47 10.93
CA LEU A 157 9.06 21.72 10.49
C LEU A 157 10.33 21.42 9.68
N TRP A 158 10.50 22.14 8.57
CA TRP A 158 11.58 21.88 7.62
C TRP A 158 12.96 21.78 8.28
N TRP A 159 13.29 22.69 9.19
CA TRP A 159 14.62 22.72 9.82
C TRP A 159 14.89 21.46 10.65
N LYS A 160 13.89 20.96 11.38
CA LYS A 160 14.00 19.75 12.19
C LYS A 160 14.19 18.51 11.31
N ALA A 161 13.44 18.43 10.20
CA ALA A 161 13.61 17.36 9.22
C ALA A 161 14.98 17.45 8.51
N SER A 162 15.45 18.67 8.20
CA SER A 162 16.75 18.91 7.58
C SER A 162 17.91 18.48 8.47
N GLU A 163 17.85 18.75 9.77
CA GLU A 163 18.87 18.31 10.74
C GLU A 163 18.99 16.79 10.81
N ILE A 164 17.87 16.06 10.72
CA ILE A 164 17.85 14.59 10.70
C ILE A 164 18.31 14.03 9.35
N ALA A 165 17.93 14.67 8.24
CA ALA A 165 18.25 14.19 6.89
C ALA A 165 19.75 14.28 6.57
N LYS A 166 20.44 15.32 7.07
CA LYS A 166 21.86 15.58 6.80
C LYS A 166 22.77 14.39 7.13
N PRO A 167 22.80 13.83 8.35
CA PRO A 167 23.70 12.70 8.66
C PRO A 167 23.38 11.46 7.82
N ILE A 168 22.11 11.21 7.50
CA ILE A 168 21.72 10.07 6.65
C ILE A 168 22.25 10.27 5.23
N LEU A 169 22.12 11.49 4.68
CA LEU A 169 22.65 11.83 3.35
C LEU A 169 24.16 11.66 3.29
N GLU A 170 24.89 12.12 4.31
CA GLU A 170 26.34 11.97 4.37
C GLU A 170 26.76 10.49 4.47
N SER A 171 26.04 9.69 5.26
CA SER A 171 26.28 8.24 5.31
C SER A 171 26.02 7.57 3.96
N LEU A 172 24.93 7.91 3.26
CA LEU A 172 24.66 7.42 1.91
C LEU A 172 25.77 7.78 0.92
N ARG A 173 26.28 9.01 0.98
CA ARG A 173 27.40 9.47 0.14
C ARG A 173 28.72 8.77 0.45
N SER A 174 28.86 8.17 1.62
CA SER A 174 30.08 7.46 2.04
C SER A 174 30.17 6.01 1.55
N LEU A 175 29.07 5.46 1.03
CA LEU A 175 29.04 4.09 0.51
C LEU A 175 29.82 3.99 -0.81
N PRO A 176 30.68 2.97 -0.99
CA PRO A 176 31.50 2.84 -2.19
C PRO A 176 30.67 2.59 -3.47
N GLU A 177 29.47 2.03 -3.34
CA GLU A 177 28.55 1.77 -4.44
C GLU A 177 27.76 3.02 -4.87
N VAL A 178 27.87 4.14 -4.16
CA VAL A 178 27.09 5.35 -4.41
C VAL A 178 27.91 6.36 -5.21
N GLU A 179 27.46 6.65 -6.43
CA GLU A 179 28.05 7.69 -7.28
C GLU A 179 27.59 9.08 -6.86
N ARG A 180 26.30 9.19 -6.49
CA ARG A 180 25.69 10.45 -6.04
C ARG A 180 24.47 10.16 -5.18
N ALA A 181 24.28 10.95 -4.12
CA ALA A 181 23.04 10.98 -3.36
C ALA A 181 22.59 12.41 -3.07
N GLU A 182 21.28 12.64 -3.14
CA GLU A 182 20.62 13.92 -2.84
C GLU A 182 19.32 13.70 -2.08
N VAL A 183 18.97 14.68 -1.24
CA VAL A 183 17.61 14.78 -0.69
C VAL A 183 16.64 15.18 -1.80
N ALA A 184 15.46 14.56 -1.81
CA ALA A 184 14.39 14.82 -2.75
C ALA A 184 13.13 15.35 -2.05
N GLY A 185 11.99 15.22 -2.72
CA GLY A 185 10.71 15.45 -2.09
C GLY A 185 10.44 16.87 -1.58
N SER A 186 9.61 16.94 -0.55
CA SER A 186 9.19 18.21 0.06
C SER A 186 10.32 18.92 0.80
N LEU A 187 11.29 18.17 1.33
CA LEU A 187 12.48 18.70 2.00
C LEU A 187 13.38 19.45 1.01
N ARG A 188 13.64 18.90 -0.18
CA ARG A 188 14.40 19.59 -1.25
C ARG A 188 13.73 20.89 -1.72
N ARG A 189 12.39 20.91 -1.77
CA ARG A 189 11.60 22.06 -2.23
C ARG A 189 11.43 23.16 -1.17
N LEU A 190 12.10 23.05 -0.02
CA LEU A 190 12.02 24.02 1.08
C LEU A 190 10.57 24.30 1.53
N ARG A 191 9.71 23.27 1.51
CA ARG A 191 8.35 23.42 2.03
C ARG A 191 8.43 23.65 3.54
N GLU A 192 7.66 24.62 4.04
CA GLU A 192 7.64 25.00 5.47
C GLU A 192 7.49 23.80 6.41
N THR A 193 6.69 22.83 5.98
CA THR A 193 6.53 21.55 6.64
C THR A 193 6.79 20.40 5.67
N VAL A 194 7.32 19.31 6.20
CA VAL A 194 7.77 18.09 5.50
C VAL A 194 7.05 16.89 6.10
N GLY A 195 6.65 15.92 5.28
CA GLY A 195 6.06 14.67 5.77
C GLY A 195 7.16 13.67 6.10
N ASP A 196 7.52 12.89 5.08
CA ASP A 196 8.67 12.00 5.00
C ASP A 196 9.92 12.69 4.42
N ILE A 197 11.07 12.01 4.55
CA ILE A 197 12.36 12.42 3.99
C ILE A 197 12.70 11.47 2.85
N ASP A 198 12.73 12.00 1.64
CA ASP A 198 13.09 11.25 0.44
C ASP A 198 14.57 11.42 0.09
N PHE A 199 15.21 10.32 -0.33
CA PHE A 199 16.55 10.32 -0.89
C PHE A 199 16.54 9.73 -2.30
N ILE A 200 17.33 10.31 -3.20
CA ILE A 200 17.62 9.75 -4.52
C ILE A 200 19.10 9.40 -4.55
N VAL A 201 19.40 8.17 -4.97
CA VAL A 201 20.75 7.63 -5.02
C VAL A 201 21.03 7.10 -6.42
N ALA A 202 22.15 7.53 -7.01
CA ALA A 202 22.69 6.98 -8.25
C ALA A 202 23.74 5.93 -7.91
N SER A 203 23.56 4.73 -8.44
CA SER A 203 24.45 3.59 -8.24
C SER A 203 24.33 2.63 -9.43
N SER A 204 25.45 2.04 -9.83
CA SER A 204 25.49 0.93 -10.79
C SER A 204 25.04 -0.41 -10.19
N ASP A 205 25.03 -0.54 -8.85
CA ASP A 205 24.57 -1.72 -8.12
C ASP A 205 23.77 -1.32 -6.88
N ALA A 206 22.45 -1.36 -7.01
CA ALA A 206 21.54 -0.90 -5.96
C ALA A 206 21.39 -1.88 -4.78
N ALA A 207 21.74 -3.16 -4.94
CA ALA A 207 21.43 -4.17 -3.92
C ALA A 207 22.18 -3.93 -2.59
N PRO A 208 23.51 -3.69 -2.59
CA PRO A 208 24.25 -3.37 -1.36
C PRO A 208 23.77 -2.07 -0.69
N VAL A 209 23.40 -1.07 -1.49
CA VAL A 209 22.87 0.22 -0.99
C VAL A 209 21.54 0.02 -0.26
N MET A 210 20.63 -0.79 -0.82
CA MET A 210 19.33 -1.09 -0.21
C MET A 210 19.46 -1.94 1.06
N GLU A 211 20.39 -2.91 1.08
CA GLU A 211 20.69 -3.69 2.28
C GLU A 211 21.22 -2.79 3.41
N TRP A 212 22.19 -1.94 3.10
CA TRP A 212 22.69 -0.96 4.07
C TRP A 212 21.57 -0.06 4.58
N PHE A 213 20.74 0.50 3.69
CA PHE A 213 19.69 1.47 4.02
C PHE A 213 18.64 0.87 4.96
N THR A 214 18.25 -0.38 4.75
CA THR A 214 17.24 -1.07 5.58
C THR A 214 17.79 -1.60 6.91
N SER A 215 19.12 -1.63 7.08
CA SER A 215 19.78 -2.02 8.34
C SER A 215 19.99 -0.85 9.32
N GLN A 216 19.84 0.40 8.87
CA GLN A 216 19.97 1.58 9.74
C GLN A 216 18.74 1.68 10.65
N SER A 217 18.94 1.37 11.94
CA SER A 217 17.91 1.39 12.99
C SER A 217 17.94 2.68 13.80
#